data_AF-A0AAU8MK64-F1
#
_entry.id   AF-A0AAU8MK64-F1
#
_cell.length_a   1.000
_cell.length_b   1.000
_cell.length_c   1.000
_cell.angle_alpha   90.00
_cell.angle_beta   90.00
_cell.angle_gamma   90.00
#
_symmetry.space_group_name_H-M   'P 1'
#
loop_
_entity.id
_entity.type
_entity.pdbx_description
1 polymer ?
#
loop_
_entity_poly.entity_id
_entity_poly.type
_entity_poly.pdbx_seq_one_letter_code
_entity_poly.pdbx_strand_id
1 'polypeptide(L)'
;MRQVFSSSRLENVEGVAQLLRDAGIEVRVTNDRSYKGNRRSNFSYREQAPERPAVWVIRSEDQLRARDLLREAGLIDSTRAEAPSHAPFRFESRIDQARTPGQKRALRIKVGLLVCIAVVLGLAMFHNLRNRPAPVPAQDPAEVALAAHAFDGKTAATPAALAQAVFAHQLAEADQTTQCLRVDRRDAPRKLLTALARPGLRLLPASQCVEVADEEQGSRARDGQPAELIEVHAFRPSSADAGTIEYSAYHHRLAAAYKTLEVKRVDGRWTVVRVVKTVRAMG
;
A
#
# COMPACT_ATOMS: atom_id res chain seq x y z
N MET A 1 -6.60 14.25 -43.65
CA MET A 1 -5.37 14.08 -42.88
C MET A 1 -4.94 12.62 -42.84
N ARG A 2 -3.64 12.33 -42.96
CA ARG A 2 -3.10 10.96 -42.91
C ARG A 2 -1.83 10.91 -42.05
N GLN A 3 -1.70 9.85 -41.27
CA GLN A 3 -0.55 9.63 -40.41
C GLN A 3 0.68 9.27 -41.26
N VAL A 4 1.80 9.95 -41.01
CA VAL A 4 3.06 9.70 -41.71
C VAL A 4 4.15 9.17 -40.81
N PHE A 5 4.10 9.47 -39.51
CA PHE A 5 5.11 9.05 -38.54
C PHE A 5 4.51 8.93 -37.12
N SER A 6 5.00 7.98 -36.33
CA SER A 6 4.67 7.86 -34.90
C SER A 6 5.84 7.26 -34.12
N SER A 7 6.06 7.74 -32.90
CA SER A 7 7.13 7.28 -32.03
C SER A 7 6.66 7.30 -30.58
N SER A 8 7.26 6.46 -29.74
CA SER A 8 7.02 6.50 -28.29
C SER A 8 7.69 7.70 -27.62
N ARG A 9 8.71 8.29 -28.28
CA ARG A 9 9.43 9.48 -27.82
C ARG A 9 8.86 10.72 -28.51
N LEU A 10 8.34 11.64 -27.70
CA LEU A 10 7.68 12.85 -28.19
C LEU A 10 8.67 13.78 -28.90
N GLU A 11 9.93 13.82 -28.45
CA GLU A 11 10.99 14.63 -29.03
C GLU A 11 11.24 14.27 -30.50
N ASN A 12 11.14 12.99 -30.84
CA ASN A 12 11.27 12.52 -32.21
C ASN A 12 10.10 12.98 -33.07
N VAL A 13 8.88 13.01 -32.52
CA VAL A 13 7.67 13.46 -33.23
C VAL A 13 7.71 14.97 -33.44
N GLU A 14 8.17 15.72 -32.45
CA GLU A 14 8.41 17.17 -32.54
C GLU A 14 9.47 17.51 -33.60
N GLY A 15 10.60 16.80 -33.61
CA GLY A 15 11.66 16.97 -34.60
C GLY A 15 11.20 16.66 -36.03
N VAL A 16 10.40 15.60 -36.20
CA VAL A 16 9.81 15.25 -37.50
C VAL A 16 8.76 16.27 -37.94
N ALA A 17 7.93 16.75 -37.03
CA ALA A 17 6.97 17.80 -37.35
C ALA A 17 7.68 19.08 -37.78
N GLN A 18 8.80 19.44 -37.14
CA GLN A 18 9.58 20.61 -37.53
C GLN A 18 10.22 20.44 -38.91
N LEU A 19 10.84 19.29 -39.20
CA LEU A 19 11.40 18.97 -40.51
C LEU A 19 10.36 19.13 -41.64
N LEU A 20 9.14 18.66 -41.43
CA LEU A 20 8.06 18.77 -42.41
C LEU A 20 7.56 20.21 -42.56
N ARG A 21 7.46 20.98 -41.47
CA ARG A 21 7.10 22.41 -41.53
C ARG A 21 8.16 23.23 -42.27
N ASP A 22 9.44 22.96 -42.03
CA ASP A 22 10.55 23.65 -42.70
C ASP A 22 10.54 23.40 -44.22
N ALA A 23 10.04 22.23 -44.65
CA ALA A 23 9.81 21.90 -46.06
C ALA A 23 8.50 22.50 -46.64
N GLY A 24 7.77 23.29 -45.85
CA GLY A 24 6.51 23.94 -46.24
C GLY A 24 5.29 23.02 -46.20
N ILE A 25 5.35 21.88 -45.49
CA ILE A 25 4.25 20.92 -45.38
C ILE A 25 3.43 21.17 -44.11
N GLU A 26 2.12 21.30 -44.27
CA GLU A 26 1.20 21.55 -43.18
C GLU A 26 0.91 20.28 -42.37
N VAL A 27 1.32 20.26 -41.10
CA VAL A 27 1.24 19.07 -40.22
C VAL A 27 0.52 19.35 -38.90
N ARG A 28 -0.14 18.32 -38.38
CA ARG A 28 -0.77 18.28 -37.05
C ARG A 28 -0.15 17.18 -36.20
N VAL A 29 0.26 17.51 -34.98
CA VAL A 29 0.77 16.56 -33.99
C VAL A 29 -0.36 16.17 -33.05
N THR A 30 -0.54 14.87 -32.80
CA THR A 30 -1.48 14.33 -31.81
C THR A 30 -0.71 13.76 -30.62
N ASN A 31 -1.30 13.82 -29.43
CA ASN A 31 -0.66 13.43 -28.16
C ASN A 31 0.63 14.23 -27.87
N ASP A 32 0.58 15.53 -28.16
CA ASP A 32 1.63 16.51 -27.84
C ASP A 32 1.71 16.79 -26.32
N ARG A 33 2.68 17.61 -25.88
CA ARG A 33 2.83 18.03 -24.48
C ARG A 33 1.52 18.66 -23.99
N SER A 34 0.75 17.90 -23.22
CA SER A 34 -0.34 18.45 -22.44
C SER A 34 0.24 19.42 -21.41
N TYR A 35 -0.10 20.70 -21.53
CA TYR A 35 0.32 21.77 -20.61
C TYR A 35 -0.05 21.47 -19.13
N LYS A 36 -1.01 20.58 -18.89
CA LYS A 36 -1.22 19.99 -17.56
C LYS A 36 -0.33 18.77 -17.39
N GLY A 37 0.86 18.99 -16.85
CA GLY A 37 1.79 17.92 -16.47
C GLY A 37 1.10 16.90 -15.58
N ASN A 38 0.89 15.69 -16.10
CA ASN A 38 0.39 14.58 -15.30
C ASN A 38 1.45 14.27 -14.23
N ARG A 39 1.11 14.57 -12.98
CA ARG A 39 1.96 14.44 -11.80
C ARG A 39 2.31 12.96 -11.62
N ARG A 40 3.48 12.56 -12.13
CA ARG A 40 4.21 11.29 -11.88
C ARG A 40 3.31 10.19 -11.30
N SER A 41 2.45 9.57 -12.10
CA SER A 41 1.77 8.36 -11.67
C SER A 41 2.75 7.18 -11.77
N ASN A 42 2.77 6.34 -10.74
CA ASN A 42 3.63 5.17 -10.70
C ASN A 42 3.23 4.19 -11.81
N PHE A 43 4.22 3.66 -12.53
CA PHE A 43 4.05 2.69 -13.61
C PHE A 43 3.24 1.48 -13.13
N SER A 44 2.04 1.28 -13.69
CA SER A 44 1.14 0.17 -13.37
C SER A 44 1.04 -0.77 -14.56
N TYR A 45 1.30 -2.06 -14.35
CA TYR A 45 1.11 -3.12 -15.36
C TYR A 45 -0.37 -3.36 -15.72
N ARG A 46 -1.31 -2.75 -14.99
CA ARG A 46 -2.76 -2.82 -15.25
C ARG A 46 -3.28 -1.66 -16.09
N GLU A 47 -2.46 -0.66 -16.38
CA GLU A 47 -2.84 0.50 -17.19
C GLU A 47 -2.72 0.16 -18.68
N GLN A 48 -3.70 0.58 -19.48
CA GLN A 48 -3.66 0.43 -20.93
C GLN A 48 -2.55 1.32 -21.50
N ALA A 49 -1.79 0.84 -22.49
CA ALA A 49 -0.65 1.58 -23.03
C ALA A 49 -1.10 2.96 -23.53
N PRO A 50 -0.43 4.06 -23.13
CA PRO A 50 -0.82 5.40 -23.56
C PRO A 50 -0.74 5.52 -25.08
N GLU A 51 -1.66 6.28 -25.68
CA GLU A 51 -1.67 6.53 -27.11
C GLU A 51 -0.35 7.18 -27.55
N ARG A 52 0.24 6.66 -28.63
CA ARG A 52 1.55 7.13 -29.10
C ARG A 52 1.44 8.51 -29.76
N PRO A 53 2.38 9.42 -29.52
CA PRO A 53 2.54 10.63 -30.30
C PRO A 53 2.70 10.34 -31.79
N ALA A 54 2.02 11.13 -32.63
CA ALA A 54 2.01 10.92 -34.08
C ALA A 54 1.89 12.24 -34.86
N VAL A 55 2.49 12.26 -36.06
CA VAL A 55 2.41 13.38 -37.01
C VAL A 55 1.46 13.02 -38.15
N TRP A 56 0.53 13.93 -38.41
CA TRP A 56 -0.48 13.85 -39.46
C TRP A 56 -0.28 14.97 -40.46
N VAL A 57 -0.23 14.64 -41.75
CA VAL A 57 -0.26 15.67 -42.80
C VAL A 57 -1.71 16.07 -43.04
N ILE A 58 -1.99 17.38 -43.04
CA ILE A 58 -3.35 17.91 -43.16
C ILE A 58 -3.87 17.73 -44.59
N ARG A 59 -3.07 18.19 -45.55
CA ARG A 59 -3.30 18.13 -46.99
C ARG A 59 -2.97 16.74 -47.55
N SER A 60 -3.79 16.24 -48.47
CA SER A 60 -3.61 14.88 -48.99
C SER A 60 -2.55 14.83 -50.08
N GLU A 61 -2.41 15.94 -50.82
CA GLU A 61 -1.42 16.18 -51.87
C GLU A 61 0.02 16.16 -51.34
N ASP A 62 0.25 16.64 -50.12
CA ASP A 62 1.58 16.70 -49.50
C ASP A 62 2.03 15.36 -48.91
N GLN A 63 1.18 14.33 -48.95
CA GLN A 63 1.47 13.04 -48.31
C GLN A 63 2.68 12.34 -48.94
N LEU A 64 2.79 12.33 -50.28
CA LEU A 64 3.90 11.66 -50.96
C LEU A 64 5.21 12.40 -50.68
N ARG A 65 5.19 13.72 -50.85
CA ARG A 65 6.33 14.60 -50.57
C ARG A 65 6.83 14.48 -49.14
N ALA A 66 5.92 14.39 -48.16
CA ALA A 66 6.28 14.15 -46.76
C ALA A 66 6.98 12.80 -46.56
N ARG A 67 6.50 11.74 -47.21
CA ARG A 67 7.13 10.40 -47.10
C ARG A 67 8.49 10.35 -47.79
N ASP A 68 8.68 11.09 -48.87
CA ASP A 68 9.96 11.14 -49.57
C ASP A 68 11.01 11.85 -48.70
N LEU A 69 10.66 12.99 -48.10
CA LEU A 69 11.52 13.69 -47.12
C LEU A 69 11.87 12.82 -45.90
N LEU A 70 10.91 12.07 -45.36
CA LEU A 70 11.17 11.15 -44.24
C LEU A 70 12.10 10.00 -44.63
N ARG A 71 12.09 9.57 -45.90
CA ARG A 71 12.98 8.53 -46.41
C ARG A 71 14.40 9.07 -46.61
N GLU A 72 14.53 10.27 -47.15
CA GLU A 72 15.81 10.97 -47.29
C GLU A 72 16.48 11.20 -45.93
N ALA A 73 15.68 11.49 -44.89
CA ALA A 73 16.14 11.61 -43.52
C ALA A 73 16.42 10.26 -42.81
N GLY A 74 16.22 9.11 -43.48
CA GLY A 74 16.43 7.77 -42.91
C GLY A 74 15.42 7.38 -41.82
N LEU A 75 14.27 8.06 -41.75
CA LEU A 75 13.26 7.86 -40.70
C LEU A 75 12.21 6.81 -41.08
N ILE A 76 12.09 6.48 -42.37
CA ILE A 76 11.24 5.40 -42.87
C ILE A 76 11.97 4.61 -43.96
N ASP A 77 11.84 3.28 -43.93
CA ASP A 77 12.36 2.42 -44.99
C ASP A 77 11.52 2.57 -46.27
N SER A 78 12.21 2.52 -47.41
CA SER A 78 11.56 2.52 -48.70
C SER A 78 10.76 1.21 -48.87
N THR A 79 9.49 1.31 -49.23
CA THR A 79 8.70 0.14 -49.65
C THR A 79 8.93 -0.19 -51.14
N ARG A 80 9.88 0.50 -51.80
CA ARG A 80 10.29 0.23 -53.17
C ARG A 80 11.59 -0.57 -53.07
N ALA A 81 11.49 -1.86 -53.35
CA ALA A 81 12.63 -2.76 -53.47
C ALA A 81 13.60 -2.27 -54.57
N GLU A 82 14.53 -1.39 -54.21
CA GLU A 82 15.85 -1.39 -54.85
C GLU A 82 16.59 -2.58 -54.26
N ALA A 83 16.61 -3.66 -55.04
CA ALA A 83 17.45 -4.81 -54.74
C ALA A 83 18.92 -4.41 -54.96
N PRO A 84 19.77 -4.65 -53.95
CA PRO A 84 20.99 -5.36 -54.22
C PRO A 84 21.03 -6.62 -53.34
N SER A 85 20.87 -7.76 -54.00
CA SER A 85 21.42 -9.06 -53.57
C SER A 85 20.99 -9.55 -52.19
N HIS A 86 19.74 -9.98 -52.05
CA HIS A 86 19.36 -10.94 -51.01
C HIS A 86 18.30 -11.89 -51.58
N ALA A 87 18.54 -13.18 -51.35
CA ALA A 87 17.86 -14.31 -51.94
C ALA A 87 16.32 -14.20 -51.91
N PRO A 88 15.60 -14.73 -52.92
CA PRO A 88 14.16 -14.79 -52.85
C PRO A 88 13.78 -15.71 -51.69
N PHE A 89 13.09 -15.17 -50.70
CA PHE A 89 12.34 -15.97 -49.73
C PHE A 89 11.21 -16.69 -50.48
N ARG A 90 11.57 -17.81 -51.12
CA ARG A 90 10.61 -18.87 -51.44
C ARG A 90 10.30 -19.57 -50.14
N PHE A 91 9.07 -19.44 -49.67
CA PHE A 91 8.50 -20.37 -48.71
C PHE A 91 8.32 -21.73 -49.40
N GLU A 92 9.38 -22.53 -49.43
CA GLU A 92 9.23 -23.98 -49.54
C GLU A 92 8.75 -24.48 -48.18
N SER A 93 7.50 -24.91 -48.10
CA SER A 93 7.01 -25.75 -47.02
C SER A 93 7.73 -27.09 -47.10
N ARG A 94 8.93 -27.15 -46.54
CA ARG A 94 9.66 -28.38 -46.23
C ARG A 94 8.96 -29.11 -45.08
N ILE A 95 7.73 -29.57 -45.34
CA ILE A 95 7.04 -30.51 -44.45
C ILE A 95 7.41 -31.96 -44.79
N ASP A 96 8.05 -32.22 -45.95
CA ASP A 96 8.48 -33.57 -46.35
C ASP A 96 9.99 -33.71 -46.60
N GLN A 97 10.82 -33.27 -45.65
CA GLN A 97 12.16 -33.88 -45.51
C GLN A 97 12.11 -34.92 -44.40
N ALA A 98 12.19 -36.18 -44.82
CA ALA A 98 12.26 -37.37 -43.99
C ALA A 98 13.11 -37.12 -42.73
N ARG A 99 12.46 -37.03 -41.57
CA ARG A 99 13.10 -36.92 -40.26
C ARG A 99 14.03 -38.12 -40.08
N THR A 100 15.33 -37.90 -40.24
CA THR A 100 16.34 -38.91 -39.94
C THR A 100 16.23 -39.31 -38.46
N PRO A 101 16.51 -40.58 -38.11
CA PRO A 101 16.39 -41.08 -36.73
C PRO A 101 17.25 -40.30 -35.72
N GLY A 102 18.30 -39.59 -36.19
CA GLY A 102 19.10 -38.67 -35.38
C GLY A 102 18.37 -37.40 -34.94
N GLN A 103 17.52 -36.80 -35.79
CA GLN A 103 16.76 -35.59 -35.44
C GLN A 103 15.63 -35.88 -34.44
N LYS A 104 15.02 -37.07 -34.51
CA LYS A 104 14.03 -37.52 -33.52
C LYS A 104 14.65 -37.70 -32.12
N ARG A 105 15.91 -38.16 -32.05
CA ARG A 105 16.66 -38.27 -30.78
C ARG A 105 17.05 -36.90 -30.24
N ALA A 106 17.53 -36.00 -31.09
CA ALA A 106 17.85 -34.62 -30.70
C ALA A 106 16.62 -33.87 -30.15
N LEU A 107 15.43 -34.05 -30.75
CA LEU A 107 14.19 -33.48 -30.25
C LEU A 107 13.82 -34.02 -28.87
N ARG A 108 13.92 -35.33 -28.64
CA ARG A 108 13.61 -35.95 -27.33
C ARG A 108 14.56 -35.47 -26.24
N ILE A 109 15.84 -35.30 -26.55
CA ILE A 109 16.83 -34.75 -25.61
C ILE A 109 16.49 -33.29 -25.28
N LYS A 110 16.17 -32.48 -26.29
CA LYS A 110 15.81 -31.06 -26.10
C LYS A 110 14.53 -30.90 -25.26
N VAL A 111 13.52 -31.74 -25.51
CA VAL A 111 12.28 -31.75 -24.72
C VAL A 111 12.54 -32.22 -23.29
N GLY A 112 13.36 -33.26 -23.10
CA GLY A 112 13.76 -33.72 -21.77
C GLY A 112 14.48 -32.65 -20.95
N LEU A 113 15.38 -31.90 -21.59
CA LEU A 113 16.10 -30.79 -20.96
C LEU A 113 15.13 -29.66 -20.53
N LEU A 114 14.17 -29.30 -21.39
CA LEU A 114 13.16 -28.28 -21.06
C LEU A 114 12.27 -28.69 -19.89
N VAL A 115 11.85 -29.96 -19.85
CA VAL A 115 11.07 -30.49 -18.72
C VAL A 115 11.90 -30.45 -17.44
N CYS A 116 13.19 -30.81 -17.50
CA CYS A 116 14.07 -30.77 -16.35
C CYS A 116 14.23 -29.33 -15.80
N ILE A 117 14.41 -28.34 -16.68
CA ILE A 117 14.48 -26.93 -16.31
C ILE A 117 13.16 -26.45 -15.68
N ALA A 118 12.02 -26.83 -16.26
CA ALA A 118 10.70 -26.48 -15.72
C ALA A 118 10.48 -27.09 -14.33
N VAL A 119 10.92 -28.33 -14.10
CA VAL A 119 10.87 -28.98 -12.79
C VAL A 119 11.76 -28.26 -11.78
N VAL A 120 12.99 -27.90 -12.15
CA VAL A 120 13.91 -27.16 -11.26
C VAL A 120 13.35 -25.78 -10.91
N LEU A 121 12.81 -25.05 -11.89
CA LEU A 121 12.14 -23.76 -11.66
C LEU A 121 10.90 -23.90 -10.77
N GLY A 122 10.08 -24.93 -11.01
CA GLY A 122 8.92 -25.23 -10.19
C GLY A 122 9.31 -25.58 -8.75
N LEU A 123 10.36 -26.37 -8.56
CA LEU A 123 10.87 -26.73 -7.24
C LEU A 123 11.48 -25.53 -6.52
N ALA A 124 12.24 -24.69 -7.22
CA ALA A 124 12.82 -23.47 -6.68
C ALA A 124 11.73 -22.46 -6.29
N MET A 125 10.71 -22.29 -7.12
CA MET A 125 9.57 -21.44 -6.83
C MET A 125 8.77 -21.97 -5.64
N PHE A 126 8.48 -23.27 -5.59
CA PHE A 126 7.79 -23.90 -4.47
C PHE A 126 8.60 -23.81 -3.16
N HIS A 127 9.91 -24.00 -3.23
CA HIS A 127 10.81 -23.82 -2.09
C HIS A 127 10.82 -22.36 -1.62
N ASN A 128 10.82 -21.38 -2.54
CA ASN A 128 10.79 -19.96 -2.21
C ASN A 128 9.44 -19.51 -1.62
N LEU A 129 8.32 -20.06 -2.10
CA LEU A 129 7.00 -19.82 -1.52
C LEU A 129 6.85 -20.44 -0.12
N ARG A 130 7.43 -21.63 0.10
CA ARG A 130 7.35 -22.33 1.38
C ARG A 130 8.34 -21.81 2.43
N ASN A 131 9.48 -21.27 1.98
CA ASN A 131 10.51 -20.67 2.82
C ASN A 131 10.46 -19.14 2.79
N ARG A 132 9.28 -18.52 2.61
CA ARG A 132 9.14 -17.09 2.88
C ARG A 132 9.55 -16.86 4.34
N PRO A 133 10.59 -16.06 4.63
CA PRO A 133 10.92 -15.72 6.00
C PRO A 133 9.67 -15.10 6.62
N ALA A 134 9.28 -15.59 7.80
CA ALA A 134 8.15 -15.03 8.53
C ALA A 134 8.35 -13.50 8.64
N PRO A 135 7.31 -12.68 8.42
CA PRO A 135 7.42 -11.25 8.62
C PRO A 135 7.92 -11.03 10.06
N VAL A 136 9.07 -10.37 10.20
CA VAL A 136 9.59 -9.95 11.50
C VAL A 136 8.46 -9.19 12.20
N PRO A 137 8.08 -9.55 13.43
CA PRO A 137 6.96 -8.89 14.10
C PRO A 137 7.27 -7.40 14.16
N ALA A 138 6.40 -6.59 13.54
CA ALA A 138 6.52 -5.15 13.56
C ALA A 138 6.58 -4.68 15.01
N GLN A 139 7.72 -4.12 15.40
CA GLN A 139 7.92 -3.56 16.73
C GLN A 139 6.97 -2.37 16.89
N ASP A 140 6.34 -2.27 18.07
CA ASP A 140 5.43 -1.17 18.37
C ASP A 140 6.19 0.17 18.31
N PRO A 141 5.79 1.14 17.48
CA PRO A 141 6.48 2.43 17.39
C PRO A 141 6.53 3.17 18.73
N ALA A 142 5.54 2.98 19.61
CA ALA A 142 5.55 3.59 20.94
C ALA A 142 6.60 2.95 21.86
N GLU A 143 6.89 1.65 21.70
CA GLU A 143 8.00 0.98 22.41
C GLU A 143 9.36 1.53 21.96
N VAL A 144 9.55 1.71 20.65
CA VAL A 144 10.78 2.28 20.10
C VAL A 144 10.98 3.73 20.58
N ALA A 145 9.91 4.53 20.57
CA ALA A 145 9.95 5.90 21.07
C ALA A 145 10.25 5.97 22.59
N LEU A 146 9.69 5.04 23.38
CA LEU A 146 9.94 4.97 24.82
C LEU A 146 11.41 4.64 25.13
N ALA A 147 12.02 3.73 24.36
CA ALA A 147 13.43 3.38 24.53
C ALA A 147 14.38 4.57 24.30
N ALA A 148 13.98 5.54 23.46
CA ALA A 148 14.72 6.77 23.20
C ALA A 148 14.29 7.96 24.07
N HIS A 149 13.35 7.77 25.01
CA HIS A 149 12.82 8.87 25.81
C HIS A 149 13.82 9.35 26.87
N ALA A 150 13.86 10.65 27.12
CA ALA A 150 14.77 11.27 28.09
C ALA A 150 14.30 11.19 29.57
N PHE A 151 13.16 10.55 29.85
CA PHE A 151 12.51 10.48 31.18
C PHE A 151 12.43 11.81 31.96
N ASP A 152 12.17 12.92 31.28
CA ASP A 152 12.13 14.29 31.83
C ASP A 152 10.77 14.67 32.45
N GLY A 153 9.92 13.68 32.75
CA GLY A 153 8.57 13.87 33.28
C GLY A 153 7.52 14.28 32.24
N LYS A 154 7.89 14.45 30.97
CA LYS A 154 6.92 14.68 29.89
C LYS A 154 6.15 13.41 29.55
N THR A 155 5.03 13.60 28.88
CA THR A 155 4.19 12.49 28.40
C THR A 155 4.79 11.85 27.15
N ALA A 156 4.78 10.53 27.10
CA ALA A 156 5.13 9.70 25.95
C ALA A 156 3.89 9.07 25.33
N ALA A 157 4.01 8.57 24.09
CA ALA A 157 2.99 7.70 23.51
C ALA A 157 2.90 6.40 24.30
N THR A 158 1.68 5.92 24.53
CA THR A 158 1.43 4.72 25.34
C THR A 158 1.72 3.45 24.52
N PRO A 159 2.68 2.59 24.94
CA PRO A 159 2.88 1.29 24.32
C PRO A 159 1.61 0.43 24.34
N ALA A 160 1.35 -0.31 23.27
CA ALA A 160 0.16 -1.14 23.15
C ALA A 160 0.07 -2.20 24.25
N ALA A 161 1.22 -2.78 24.63
CA ALA A 161 1.29 -3.74 25.74
C ALA A 161 0.98 -3.09 27.09
N LEU A 162 1.38 -1.83 27.29
CA LEU A 162 1.03 -1.06 28.50
C LEU A 162 -0.46 -0.76 28.54
N ALA A 163 -1.03 -0.25 27.44
CA ALA A 163 -2.47 -0.01 27.34
C ALA A 163 -3.28 -1.28 27.63
N GLN A 164 -2.86 -2.43 27.08
CA GLN A 164 -3.47 -3.73 27.36
C GLN A 164 -3.44 -4.09 28.85
N ALA A 165 -2.30 -3.90 29.52
CA ALA A 165 -2.19 -4.20 30.94
C ALA A 165 -3.12 -3.32 31.79
N VAL A 166 -3.19 -2.02 31.48
CA VAL A 166 -4.06 -1.07 32.18
C VAL A 166 -5.54 -1.42 31.98
N PHE A 167 -5.98 -1.63 30.74
CA PHE A 167 -7.36 -2.02 30.47
C PHE A 167 -7.69 -3.38 31.10
N ALA A 168 -6.81 -4.37 31.00
CA ALA A 168 -7.05 -5.69 31.58
C ALA A 168 -7.25 -5.64 33.10
N HIS A 169 -6.54 -4.74 33.78
CA HIS A 169 -6.69 -4.48 35.22
C HIS A 169 -8.01 -3.75 35.52
N GLN A 170 -8.32 -2.69 34.78
CA GLN A 170 -9.45 -1.81 35.10
C GLN A 170 -10.82 -2.34 34.63
N LEU A 171 -10.86 -3.12 33.54
CA LEU A 171 -12.11 -3.72 33.04
C LEU A 171 -12.73 -4.73 34.01
N ALA A 172 -11.99 -5.21 35.01
CA ALA A 172 -12.53 -6.03 36.08
C ALA A 172 -13.40 -5.22 37.06
N GLU A 173 -13.25 -3.90 37.09
CA GLU A 173 -14.00 -2.98 37.95
C GLU A 173 -15.09 -2.21 37.20
N ALA A 174 -15.32 -2.52 35.92
CA ALA A 174 -16.19 -1.73 35.07
C ALA A 174 -17.67 -2.09 35.26
N ASP A 175 -18.52 -1.08 35.39
CA ASP A 175 -19.94 -1.26 35.76
C ASP A 175 -20.81 -1.65 34.56
N GLN A 176 -20.43 -1.21 33.35
CA GLN A 176 -21.19 -1.47 32.12
C GLN A 176 -20.66 -2.69 31.36
N THR A 177 -21.57 -3.44 30.73
CA THR A 177 -21.21 -4.58 29.88
C THR A 177 -20.68 -4.16 28.50
N THR A 178 -20.95 -2.92 28.08
CA THR A 178 -20.38 -2.33 26.87
C THR A 178 -19.35 -1.27 27.22
N GLN A 179 -18.13 -1.44 26.73
CA GLN A 179 -16.98 -0.61 27.06
C GLN A 179 -16.32 -0.09 25.79
N CYS A 180 -16.17 1.23 25.70
CA CYS A 180 -15.69 1.91 24.51
C CYS A 180 -14.30 2.48 24.77
N LEU A 181 -13.29 1.85 24.16
CA LEU A 181 -11.89 2.05 24.55
C LEU A 181 -11.15 3.05 23.66
N ARG A 182 -10.36 3.92 24.29
CA ARG A 182 -9.49 4.93 23.66
C ARG A 182 -8.08 4.90 24.26
N VAL A 183 -7.06 5.05 23.42
CA VAL A 183 -5.65 5.21 23.83
C VAL A 183 -5.12 6.51 23.26
N ASP A 184 -4.60 7.41 24.11
CA ASP A 184 -4.04 8.69 23.70
C ASP A 184 -4.94 9.46 22.70
N ARG A 185 -6.23 9.59 23.04
CA ARG A 185 -7.27 10.24 22.23
C ARG A 185 -7.58 9.57 20.89
N ARG A 186 -7.08 8.36 20.63
CA ARG A 186 -7.35 7.57 19.42
C ARG A 186 -8.09 6.28 19.75
N ASP A 187 -8.92 5.82 18.85
CA ASP A 187 -9.60 4.54 18.99
C ASP A 187 -8.63 3.41 19.32
N ALA A 188 -9.00 2.57 20.30
CA ALA A 188 -8.24 1.39 20.62
C ALA A 188 -8.14 0.47 19.38
N PRO A 189 -6.93 -0.01 19.02
CA PRO A 189 -6.74 -0.83 17.83
C PRO A 189 -7.45 -2.18 17.98
N ARG A 190 -7.95 -2.74 16.86
CA ARG A 190 -8.68 -4.02 16.87
C ARG A 190 -7.93 -5.17 17.55
N LYS A 191 -6.61 -5.22 17.40
CA LYS A 191 -5.75 -6.21 18.05
C LYS A 191 -5.86 -6.14 19.58
N LEU A 192 -5.90 -4.92 20.13
CA LEU A 192 -6.07 -4.69 21.56
C LEU A 192 -7.46 -5.12 22.03
N LEU A 193 -8.52 -4.72 21.31
CA LEU A 193 -9.90 -5.13 21.62
C LEU A 193 -10.05 -6.66 21.63
N THR A 194 -9.45 -7.33 20.63
CA THR A 194 -9.48 -8.79 20.52
C THR A 194 -8.73 -9.47 21.67
N ALA A 195 -7.59 -8.92 22.07
CA ALA A 195 -6.78 -9.48 23.16
C ALA A 195 -7.44 -9.31 24.55
N LEU A 196 -8.36 -8.35 24.68
CA LEU A 196 -9.10 -8.07 25.90
C LEU A 196 -10.51 -8.69 25.92
N ALA A 197 -10.92 -9.36 24.83
CA ALA A 197 -12.26 -9.93 24.71
C ALA A 197 -12.51 -11.00 25.79
N ARG A 198 -13.67 -10.93 26.43
CA ARG A 198 -14.11 -11.88 27.46
C ARG A 198 -15.63 -12.12 27.33
N PRO A 199 -16.15 -13.28 27.75
CA PRO A 199 -17.58 -13.54 27.76
C PRO A 199 -18.34 -12.46 28.56
N GLY A 200 -19.46 -11.98 28.02
CA GLY A 200 -20.31 -10.97 28.67
C GLY A 200 -19.79 -9.53 28.59
N LEU A 201 -18.60 -9.29 28.01
CA LEU A 201 -18.02 -7.97 27.84
C LEU A 201 -17.94 -7.59 26.35
N ARG A 202 -18.65 -6.54 25.98
CA ARG A 202 -18.64 -5.99 24.62
C ARG A 202 -17.66 -4.83 24.54
N LEU A 203 -16.56 -5.03 23.83
CA LEU A 203 -15.54 -4.00 23.61
C LEU A 203 -15.71 -3.32 22.25
N LEU A 204 -15.79 -2.00 22.25
CA LEU A 204 -15.92 -1.18 21.05
C LEU A 204 -14.79 -0.13 20.97
N PRO A 205 -14.45 0.35 19.77
CA PRO A 205 -13.71 1.62 19.64
C PRO A 205 -14.54 2.78 20.21
N ALA A 206 -13.89 3.76 20.84
CA ALA A 206 -14.57 4.93 21.40
C ALA A 206 -15.45 5.68 20.38
N SER A 207 -15.05 5.75 19.11
CA SER A 207 -15.86 6.37 18.05
C SER A 207 -17.23 5.72 17.80
N GLN A 208 -17.44 4.48 18.25
CA GLN A 208 -18.72 3.78 18.19
C GLN A 208 -19.65 4.08 19.35
N CYS A 209 -19.27 4.98 20.24
CA CYS A 209 -20.06 5.39 21.39
C CYS A 209 -20.19 6.90 21.43
N VAL A 210 -21.22 7.36 22.13
CA VAL A 210 -21.56 8.76 22.32
C VAL A 210 -21.50 9.03 23.81
N GLU A 211 -20.72 10.05 24.16
CA GLU A 211 -20.66 10.59 25.52
C GLU A 211 -21.95 11.39 25.78
N VAL A 212 -22.67 11.02 26.83
CA VAL A 212 -23.92 11.69 27.22
C VAL A 212 -23.85 11.96 28.71
N ALA A 213 -23.93 13.25 29.08
CA ALA A 213 -23.75 13.69 30.47
C ALA A 213 -25.00 13.56 31.34
N ASP A 214 -26.16 13.37 30.72
CA ASP A 214 -27.45 13.16 31.36
C ASP A 214 -27.44 11.89 32.23
N GLU A 215 -27.95 11.99 33.46
CA GLU A 215 -27.90 10.91 34.45
C GLU A 215 -28.85 9.75 34.13
N GLU A 216 -30.00 10.03 33.52
CA GLU A 216 -30.98 9.00 33.19
C GLU A 216 -30.58 8.24 31.94
N GLN A 217 -30.03 8.96 30.95
CA GLN A 217 -29.61 8.35 29.70
C GLN A 217 -28.24 7.69 29.82
N GLY A 218 -27.26 8.41 30.34
CA GLY A 218 -25.86 8.02 30.31
C GLY A 218 -25.31 7.77 28.90
N SER A 219 -24.00 7.62 28.87
CA SER A 219 -23.26 7.32 27.65
C SER A 219 -23.68 5.98 27.07
N ARG A 220 -23.60 5.86 25.74
CA ARG A 220 -24.17 4.72 25.02
C ARG A 220 -23.43 4.42 23.73
N ALA A 221 -23.46 3.16 23.33
CA ALA A 221 -23.08 2.74 22.01
C ALA A 221 -24.07 3.29 20.96
N ARG A 222 -23.61 3.42 19.71
CA ARG A 222 -24.43 3.94 18.59
C ARG A 222 -25.66 3.09 18.27
N ASP A 223 -25.72 1.85 18.74
CA ASP A 223 -26.88 0.97 18.64
C ASP A 223 -27.82 1.06 19.86
N GLY A 224 -27.57 2.03 20.76
CA GLY A 224 -28.45 2.38 21.88
C GLY A 224 -28.12 1.71 23.21
N GLN A 225 -27.23 0.71 23.23
CA GLN A 225 -26.84 0.01 24.46
C GLN A 225 -26.10 0.95 25.43
N PRO A 226 -26.39 0.91 26.75
CA PRO A 226 -25.61 1.64 27.74
C PRO A 226 -24.14 1.28 27.64
N ALA A 227 -23.28 2.28 27.68
CA ALA A 227 -21.85 2.09 27.52
C ALA A 227 -21.06 3.06 28.39
N GLU A 228 -19.86 2.63 28.76
CA GLU A 228 -18.90 3.46 29.46
C GLU A 228 -17.71 3.74 28.54
N LEU A 229 -17.32 5.02 28.44
CA LEU A 229 -16.19 5.46 27.66
C LEU A 229 -14.95 5.41 28.54
N ILE A 230 -14.00 4.57 28.16
CA ILE A 230 -12.75 4.39 28.90
C ILE A 230 -11.58 4.90 28.05
N GLU A 231 -10.75 5.75 28.65
CA GLU A 231 -9.51 6.21 28.05
C GLU A 231 -8.29 5.96 28.93
N VAL A 232 -7.23 5.45 28.30
CA VAL A 232 -5.89 5.41 28.86
C VAL A 232 -5.04 6.46 28.14
N HIS A 233 -4.44 7.37 28.89
CA HIS A 233 -3.73 8.51 28.30
C HIS A 233 -2.64 9.08 29.24
N ALA A 234 -1.88 10.03 28.71
CA ALA A 234 -0.91 10.82 29.47
C ALA A 234 0.11 9.96 30.23
N PHE A 235 0.64 8.93 29.57
CA PHE A 235 1.72 8.12 30.10
C PHE A 235 2.98 8.97 30.33
N ARG A 236 3.46 9.04 31.57
CA ARG A 236 4.69 9.75 31.97
C ARG A 236 5.72 8.71 32.44
N PRO A 237 6.66 8.30 31.57
CA PRO A 237 7.67 7.32 31.93
C PRO A 237 8.68 7.93 32.91
N SER A 238 8.97 7.20 33.98
CA SER A 238 10.08 7.50 34.91
C SER A 238 11.34 6.69 34.58
N SER A 239 11.19 5.62 33.81
CA SER A 239 12.27 4.81 33.23
C SER A 239 11.75 4.04 32.01
N ALA A 240 12.60 3.25 31.35
CA ALA A 240 12.18 2.38 30.24
C ALA A 240 11.13 1.33 30.68
N ASP A 241 11.10 1.00 31.98
CA ASP A 241 10.30 -0.08 32.55
C ASP A 241 9.30 0.40 33.61
N ALA A 242 9.15 1.71 33.82
CA ALA A 242 8.24 2.24 34.83
C ALA A 242 7.72 3.64 34.50
N GLY A 243 6.56 3.99 35.04
CA GLY A 243 6.00 5.32 34.93
C GLY A 243 4.64 5.45 35.59
N THR A 244 3.98 6.57 35.33
CA THR A 244 2.59 6.80 35.72
C THR A 244 1.72 7.00 34.48
N ILE A 245 0.46 6.57 34.55
CA ILE A 245 -0.48 6.71 33.45
C ILE A 245 -1.86 7.10 33.98
N GLU A 246 -2.59 7.89 33.22
CA GLU A 246 -3.93 8.33 33.57
C GLU A 246 -4.97 7.42 32.92
N TYR A 247 -5.99 7.11 33.69
CA TYR A 247 -7.14 6.32 33.31
C TYR A 247 -8.39 7.13 33.60
N SER A 248 -9.30 7.21 32.65
CA SER A 248 -10.63 7.77 32.84
C SER A 248 -11.68 6.77 32.38
N ALA A 249 -12.76 6.68 33.13
CA ALA A 249 -13.97 5.96 32.78
C ALA A 249 -15.15 6.90 32.99
N TYR A 250 -16.02 7.00 32.00
CA TYR A 250 -17.12 7.95 31.99
C TYR A 250 -18.39 7.29 31.46
N HIS A 251 -19.45 7.36 32.26
CA HIS A 251 -20.80 7.00 31.84
C HIS A 251 -21.72 8.22 31.85
N HIS A 252 -21.82 8.96 32.96
CA HIS A 252 -22.52 10.25 33.05
C HIS A 252 -21.90 11.12 34.15
N ARG A 253 -22.45 12.31 34.41
CA ARG A 253 -21.87 13.29 35.34
C ARG A 253 -21.68 12.81 36.79
N LEU A 254 -22.45 11.81 37.24
CA LEU A 254 -22.34 11.19 38.57
C LEU A 254 -21.65 9.81 38.53
N ALA A 255 -21.43 9.26 37.34
CA ALA A 255 -20.76 7.97 37.14
C ALA A 255 -19.53 8.20 36.27
N ALA A 256 -18.49 8.72 36.90
CA ALA A 256 -17.18 8.92 36.30
C ALA A 256 -16.07 8.59 37.30
N ALA A 257 -15.01 7.95 36.82
CA ALA A 257 -13.84 7.61 37.61
C ALA A 257 -12.57 8.04 36.88
N TYR A 258 -11.69 8.72 37.60
CA TYR A 258 -10.38 9.15 37.13
C TYR A 258 -9.33 8.58 38.06
N LYS A 259 -8.35 7.88 37.49
CA LYS A 259 -7.28 7.24 38.25
C LYS A 259 -5.92 7.64 37.68
N THR A 260 -4.96 7.85 38.56
CA THR A 260 -3.55 7.86 38.20
C THR A 260 -2.97 6.54 38.67
N LEU A 261 -2.41 5.76 37.75
CA LEU A 261 -1.89 4.43 37.99
C LEU A 261 -0.37 4.46 37.89
N GLU A 262 0.29 3.79 38.82
CA GLU A 262 1.70 3.46 38.71
C GLU A 262 1.84 2.13 37.98
N VAL A 263 2.71 2.11 36.97
CA VAL A 263 2.91 0.97 36.08
C VAL A 263 4.38 0.62 36.02
N LYS A 264 4.66 -0.68 35.97
CA LYS A 264 6.02 -1.22 35.90
C LYS A 264 6.07 -2.45 35.01
N ARG A 265 7.22 -2.73 34.39
CA ARG A 265 7.49 -4.05 33.81
C ARG A 265 7.99 -5.00 34.90
N VAL A 266 7.25 -6.09 35.07
CA VAL A 266 7.63 -7.24 35.91
C VAL A 266 7.76 -8.43 34.96
N ASP A 267 8.92 -9.09 34.97
CA ASP A 267 9.23 -10.20 34.05
C ASP A 267 8.96 -9.88 32.58
N GLY A 268 9.35 -8.67 32.15
CA GLY A 268 9.17 -8.18 30.79
C GLY A 268 7.72 -7.83 30.40
N ARG A 269 6.78 -7.85 31.34
CA ARG A 269 5.37 -7.51 31.10
C ARG A 269 4.93 -6.30 31.90
N TRP A 270 4.30 -5.35 31.22
CA TRP A 270 3.66 -4.21 31.89
C TRP A 270 2.58 -4.70 32.85
N THR A 271 2.59 -4.14 34.04
CA THR A 271 1.64 -4.41 35.12
C THR A 271 1.31 -3.12 35.85
N VAL A 272 0.06 -2.97 36.26
CA VAL A 272 -0.36 -1.92 37.20
C VAL A 272 0.08 -2.37 38.59
N VAL A 273 0.97 -1.61 39.22
CA VAL A 273 1.52 -1.97 40.54
C VAL A 273 0.76 -1.29 41.68
N ARG A 274 0.22 -0.10 41.43
CA ARG A 274 -0.48 0.68 42.45
C ARG A 274 -1.40 1.72 41.82
N VAL A 275 -2.52 1.99 42.48
CA VAL A 275 -3.35 3.17 42.20
C VAL A 275 -2.81 4.34 43.04
N VAL A 276 -2.25 5.36 42.39
CA VAL A 276 -1.64 6.52 43.06
C VAL A 276 -2.71 7.50 43.51
N LYS A 277 -3.72 7.72 42.66
CA LYS A 277 -4.81 8.65 42.92
C LYS A 277 -6.09 8.10 42.32
N THR A 278 -7.20 8.27 43.03
CA THR A 278 -8.55 8.00 42.53
C THR A 278 -9.41 9.22 42.81
N VAL A 279 -10.14 9.67 41.80
CA VAL A 279 -11.20 10.68 41.90
C VAL A 279 -12.44 10.05 41.28
N ARG A 280 -13.55 10.03 42.00
CA ARG A 280 -14.84 9.59 41.47
C ARG A 280 -15.82 10.73 41.55
N ALA A 281 -16.68 10.86 40.55
CA ALA A 281 -17.90 11.64 40.72
C ALA A 281 -18.72 10.95 41.83
N MET A 282 -19.09 11.71 42.85
CA MET A 282 -20.00 11.25 43.90
C MET A 282 -21.39 11.74 43.52
N GLY A 283 -22.28 10.79 43.22
CA GLY A 283 -23.72 11.02 43.17
C GLY A 283 -24.33 10.99 44.56
#